data_AF-A0A166H455-F1
#
_entry.id   AF-A0A166H455-F1
#
_cell.length_a   1.000
_cell.length_b   1.000
_cell.length_c   1.000
_cell.angle_alpha   90.00
_cell.angle_beta   90.00
_cell.angle_gamma   90.00
#
_symmetry.space_group_name_H-M   'P 1'
#
loop_
_entity.id
_entity.type
_entity.pdbx_description
1 polymer ?
#
loop_
_entity_poly.entity_id
_entity_poly.type
_entity_poly.pdbx_seq_one_letter_code
_entity_poly.pdbx_strand_id
1 'polypeptide(L)'
;MAEASSSHPSSAFKAEEKTIPRLDLLDDEGELSEKAVSSLEHIFAKYCTPAPTNEADATSSGTVLLQPPEGAVLTDDALDTWALDTNGALLSDGEKAELEMLDVDDDGRLTCKGFIQLYQLQTENDDDETWKDLTKHGFDGQLQLKKVDPKK
;
A
#
# COMPACT_ATOMS: atom_id res chain seq x y z
N MET A 1 -70.82 3.45 -13.02
CA MET A 1 -70.01 2.42 -13.70
C MET A 1 -68.56 2.64 -13.26
N ALA A 2 -68.11 1.82 -12.30
CA ALA A 2 -66.86 1.02 -12.31
C ALA A 2 -65.58 1.87 -12.08
N GLU A 3 -64.93 1.80 -10.90
CA GLU A 3 -63.95 0.76 -10.46
C GLU A 3 -62.75 0.65 -11.42
N ALA A 4 -61.48 0.52 -11.06
CA ALA A 4 -60.65 0.57 -9.84
C ALA A 4 -59.17 0.48 -10.31
N SER A 5 -58.19 0.77 -9.40
CA SER A 5 -56.79 0.27 -9.38
C SER A 5 -55.87 0.57 -10.59
N SER A 6 -54.54 0.71 -10.50
CA SER A 6 -53.51 0.18 -9.60
C SER A 6 -52.30 1.14 -9.65
N SER A 7 -51.77 1.62 -8.53
CA SER A 7 -50.58 1.09 -7.82
C SER A 7 -49.41 0.70 -8.73
N HIS A 8 -48.29 1.43 -8.63
CA HIS A 8 -46.90 0.98 -8.39
C HIS A 8 -45.92 2.17 -8.56
N PRO A 9 -45.33 2.75 -7.49
CA PRO A 9 -43.95 3.18 -7.57
C PRO A 9 -43.08 1.96 -7.26
N SER A 10 -42.38 1.47 -8.28
CA SER A 10 -41.36 0.44 -8.15
C SER A 10 -40.27 0.98 -7.23
N SER A 11 -40.31 0.59 -5.96
CA SER A 11 -39.28 0.88 -4.98
C SER A 11 -38.08 0.01 -5.31
N ALA A 12 -37.24 0.51 -6.23
CA ALA A 12 -35.86 0.07 -6.31
C ALA A 12 -35.18 0.62 -5.05
N PHE A 13 -35.14 -0.19 -3.99
CA PHE A 13 -34.11 -0.09 -2.98
C PHE A 13 -32.77 -0.33 -3.69
N LYS A 14 -32.23 0.73 -4.28
CA LYS A 14 -30.83 0.78 -4.67
C LYS A 14 -30.08 0.73 -3.34
N ALA A 15 -29.50 -0.42 -3.02
CA ALA A 15 -28.50 -0.48 -1.98
C ALA A 15 -27.45 0.56 -2.34
N GLU A 16 -27.43 1.68 -1.62
CA GLU A 16 -26.24 2.51 -1.53
C GLU A 16 -25.19 1.59 -0.91
N GLU A 17 -24.39 0.97 -1.78
CA GLU A 17 -23.06 0.54 -1.40
C GLU A 17 -22.39 1.80 -0.85
N LYS A 18 -22.31 1.90 0.48
CA LYS A 18 -21.57 2.97 1.15
C LYS A 18 -20.13 2.83 0.68
N THR A 19 -19.76 3.57 -0.35
CA THR A 19 -18.38 3.73 -0.76
C THR A 19 -17.68 4.42 0.40
N ILE A 20 -16.97 3.64 1.21
CA ILE A 20 -16.12 4.20 2.25
C ILE A 20 -15.03 4.97 1.51
N PRO A 21 -14.92 6.30 1.71
CA PRO A 21 -13.90 7.09 1.05
C PRO A 21 -12.51 6.59 1.44
N ARG A 22 -11.53 6.77 0.55
CA ARG A 22 -10.14 6.45 0.88
C ARG A 22 -9.68 7.33 2.04
N LEU A 23 -8.81 6.79 2.89
CA LEU A 23 -8.11 7.58 3.90
C LEU A 23 -7.22 8.62 3.19
N ASP A 24 -6.96 9.77 3.81
CA ASP A 24 -5.92 10.66 3.32
C ASP A 24 -4.55 10.06 3.67
N LEU A 25 -3.65 9.97 2.68
CA LEU A 25 -2.32 9.40 2.88
C LEU A 25 -1.40 10.38 3.62
N LEU A 26 -1.63 11.68 3.44
CA LEU A 26 -0.91 12.75 4.11
C LEU A 26 -1.70 13.24 5.34
N ASP A 27 -0.98 13.67 6.36
CA ASP A 27 -1.55 14.33 7.53
C ASP A 27 -1.73 15.85 7.33
N ASP A 28 -2.14 16.54 8.39
CA ASP A 28 -2.37 17.99 8.37
C ASP A 28 -1.09 18.82 8.12
N GLU A 29 0.10 18.22 8.27
CA GLU A 29 1.40 18.85 8.02
C GLU A 29 1.91 18.55 6.61
N GLY A 30 1.23 17.68 5.87
CA GLY A 30 1.63 17.23 4.53
C GLY A 30 2.63 16.08 4.55
N GLU A 31 2.90 15.47 5.71
CA GLU A 31 3.74 14.29 5.84
C GLU A 31 2.88 13.02 5.69
N LEU A 32 3.49 11.91 5.27
CA LEU A 32 2.80 10.61 5.25
C LEU A 32 2.26 10.28 6.64
N SER A 33 0.95 10.03 6.73
CA SER A 33 0.28 9.62 7.96
C SER A 33 0.91 8.35 8.54
N GLU A 34 0.85 8.19 9.87
CA GLU A 34 1.41 7.01 10.56
C GLU A 34 0.92 5.67 9.96
N LYS A 35 -0.34 5.65 9.50
CA LYS A 35 -0.95 4.46 8.90
C LYS A 35 -0.41 4.18 7.49
N ALA A 36 -0.16 5.23 6.70
CA ALA A 36 0.49 5.10 5.40
C ALA A 36 1.93 4.60 5.58
N VAL A 37 2.69 5.20 6.51
CA VAL A 37 4.05 4.76 6.85
C VAL A 37 4.05 3.29 7.26
N SER A 38 3.20 2.87 8.19
CA SER A 38 3.10 1.47 8.63
C SER A 38 2.76 0.51 7.48
N SER A 39 1.95 0.95 6.52
CA SER A 39 1.57 0.15 5.35
C SER A 39 2.71 0.04 4.34
N LEU A 40 3.50 1.10 4.18
CA LEU A 40 4.68 1.12 3.32
C LEU A 40 5.84 0.33 3.93
N GLU A 41 6.06 0.41 5.23
CA GLU A 41 7.00 -0.44 5.98
C GLU A 41 6.66 -1.91 5.82
N HIS A 42 5.36 -2.26 5.85
CA HIS A 42 4.91 -3.62 5.56
C HIS A 42 5.32 -4.08 4.16
N ILE A 43 5.16 -3.22 3.16
CA ILE A 43 5.55 -3.52 1.78
C ILE A 43 7.06 -3.70 1.70
N PHE A 44 7.84 -2.76 2.22
CA PHE A 44 9.30 -2.84 2.27
C PHE A 44 9.78 -4.13 2.94
N ALA A 45 9.16 -4.52 4.06
CA ALA A 45 9.50 -5.72 4.82
C ALA A 45 9.25 -7.04 4.05
N LYS A 46 8.45 -7.04 2.98
CA LYS A 46 8.29 -8.22 2.10
C LYS A 46 9.54 -8.49 1.24
N TYR A 47 10.35 -7.48 0.98
CA TYR A 47 11.45 -7.53 0.03
C TYR A 47 12.83 -7.32 0.68
N CYS A 48 12.89 -6.71 1.86
CA CYS A 48 14.15 -6.29 2.46
C CYS A 48 15.03 -7.43 2.97
N THR A 49 16.31 -7.10 3.15
CA THR A 49 17.32 -7.94 3.79
C THR A 49 17.96 -7.18 4.97
N PRO A 50 18.08 -7.79 6.16
CA PRO A 50 17.54 -9.11 6.53
C PRO A 50 16.01 -9.13 6.52
N ALA A 51 15.44 -10.30 6.22
CA ALA A 51 14.00 -10.49 6.24
C ALA A 51 13.46 -10.38 7.69
N PRO A 52 12.23 -9.88 7.89
CA PRO A 52 11.61 -9.81 9.20
C PRO A 52 11.50 -11.20 9.83
N THR A 53 11.93 -11.34 11.08
CA THR A 53 11.67 -12.54 11.88
C THR A 53 10.17 -12.59 12.19
N ASN A 54 9.51 -13.70 11.82
CA ASN A 54 8.10 -13.99 12.11
C ASN A 54 7.84 -14.17 13.62
N GLU A 55 8.12 -13.17 14.44
CA GLU A 55 7.76 -13.14 15.87
C GLU A 55 6.45 -12.37 16.10
N ALA A 56 5.63 -12.20 15.06
CA ALA A 56 4.23 -11.90 15.23
C ALA A 56 3.49 -13.20 15.59
N ASP A 57 3.36 -13.42 16.90
CA ASP A 57 2.53 -14.44 17.54
C ASP A 57 1.21 -14.65 16.77
N ALA A 58 1.10 -15.82 16.13
CA ALA A 58 -0.03 -16.21 15.29
C ALA A 58 -1.31 -16.53 16.10
N THR A 59 -1.54 -15.85 17.23
CA THR A 59 -2.66 -16.13 18.16
C THR A 59 -3.66 -14.98 18.29
N SER A 60 -3.54 -13.91 17.49
CA SER A 60 -4.58 -12.87 17.44
C SER A 60 -5.06 -12.66 16.00
N SER A 61 -6.35 -12.88 15.78
CA SER A 61 -7.08 -12.83 14.51
C SER A 61 -7.15 -11.45 13.81
N GLY A 62 -6.14 -10.59 13.97
CA GLY A 62 -5.97 -9.32 13.25
C GLY A 62 -4.79 -9.42 12.28
N THR A 63 -4.92 -8.81 11.10
CA THR A 63 -3.87 -8.79 10.09
C THR A 63 -2.66 -7.99 10.59
N VAL A 64 -1.68 -8.66 11.21
CA VAL A 64 -0.46 -8.01 11.71
C VAL A 64 0.39 -7.60 10.53
N LEU A 65 0.74 -6.31 10.46
CA LEU A 65 1.67 -5.81 9.45
C LEU A 65 3.10 -6.22 9.82
N LEU A 66 3.81 -6.79 8.84
CA LEU A 66 5.27 -6.93 8.90
C LEU A 66 5.94 -5.58 9.21
N GLN A 67 7.04 -5.66 9.95
CA GLN A 67 7.89 -4.54 10.29
C GLN A 67 9.32 -4.89 9.89
N PRO A 68 10.04 -4.02 9.18
CA PRO A 68 11.40 -4.33 8.75
C PRO A 68 12.36 -4.35 9.95
N PRO A 69 13.36 -5.25 9.95
CA PRO A 69 14.44 -5.18 10.91
C PRO A 69 15.19 -3.85 10.83
N GLU A 70 15.80 -3.44 11.95
CA GLU A 70 16.66 -2.26 11.98
C GLU A 70 17.84 -2.43 11.01
N GLY A 71 18.08 -1.40 10.18
CA GLY A 71 19.13 -1.41 9.16
C GLY A 71 18.84 -2.30 7.95
N ALA A 72 17.60 -2.78 7.77
CA ALA A 72 17.23 -3.52 6.57
C ALA A 72 17.25 -2.63 5.32
N VAL A 73 17.61 -3.24 4.19
CA VAL A 73 17.77 -2.57 2.88
C VAL A 73 17.13 -3.40 1.76
N LEU A 74 16.83 -2.76 0.63
CA LEU A 74 16.55 -3.47 -0.62
C LEU A 74 17.87 -3.67 -1.37
N THR A 75 18.29 -4.93 -1.54
CA THR A 75 19.33 -5.29 -2.52
C THR A 75 18.81 -5.08 -3.94
N ASP A 76 19.69 -5.00 -4.93
CA ASP A 76 19.31 -4.83 -6.34
C ASP A 76 18.25 -5.85 -6.80
N ASP A 77 18.44 -7.13 -6.49
CA ASP A 77 17.47 -8.19 -6.81
C ASP A 77 16.11 -7.98 -6.12
N ALA A 78 16.11 -7.45 -4.90
CA ALA A 78 14.91 -7.17 -4.13
C ALA A 78 14.17 -5.93 -4.65
N LEU A 79 14.93 -4.90 -5.05
CA LEU A 79 14.40 -3.71 -5.71
C LEU A 79 13.75 -4.06 -7.05
N ASP A 80 14.41 -4.90 -7.86
CA ASP A 80 13.86 -5.40 -9.13
C ASP A 80 12.59 -6.22 -8.90
N THR A 81 12.56 -7.07 -7.86
CA THR A 81 11.37 -7.84 -7.49
C THR A 81 10.22 -6.93 -7.05
N TRP A 82 10.50 -5.95 -6.19
CA TRP A 82 9.52 -4.96 -5.77
C TRP A 82 8.97 -4.15 -6.96
N ALA A 83 9.84 -3.73 -7.89
CA ALA A 83 9.44 -2.98 -9.07
C ALA A 83 8.54 -3.81 -10.00
N LEU A 84 8.84 -5.08 -10.22
CA LEU A 84 7.97 -5.98 -10.98
C LEU A 84 6.62 -6.17 -10.30
N ASP A 85 6.62 -6.41 -8.99
CA ASP A 85 5.39 -6.60 -8.24
C ASP A 85 4.55 -5.31 -8.19
N THR A 86 5.17 -4.13 -8.21
CA THR A 86 4.50 -2.81 -8.06
C THR A 86 4.11 -2.20 -9.41
N ASN A 87 5.02 -2.21 -10.39
CA ASN A 87 4.86 -1.55 -11.69
C ASN A 87 4.56 -2.53 -12.82
N GLY A 88 4.86 -3.82 -12.64
CA GLY A 88 4.81 -4.82 -13.70
C GLY A 88 6.02 -4.80 -14.63
N ALA A 89 7.00 -3.95 -14.35
CA ALA A 89 8.24 -3.79 -15.09
C ALA A 89 9.37 -3.39 -14.13
N LEU A 90 10.61 -3.60 -14.56
CA LEU A 90 11.79 -3.11 -13.85
C LEU A 90 11.84 -1.58 -13.93
N LEU A 91 12.46 -0.96 -12.92
CA LEU A 91 12.86 0.44 -13.00
C LEU A 91 13.88 0.62 -14.13
N SER A 92 13.73 1.68 -14.89
CA SER A 92 14.73 2.16 -15.82
C SER A 92 15.98 2.67 -15.09
N ASP A 93 17.10 2.76 -15.81
CA ASP A 93 18.34 3.31 -15.26
C ASP A 93 18.17 4.75 -14.74
N GLY A 94 17.27 5.52 -15.35
CA GLY A 94 16.93 6.89 -14.90
C GLY A 94 16.22 6.88 -13.55
N GLU A 95 15.20 6.04 -13.38
CA GLU A 95 14.49 5.89 -12.10
C GLU A 95 15.42 5.36 -11.01
N LYS A 96 16.32 4.41 -11.33
CA LYS A 96 17.32 3.92 -10.37
C LYS A 96 18.30 5.01 -9.93
N ALA A 97 18.74 5.86 -10.85
CA ALA A 97 19.61 7.00 -10.51
C ALA A 97 18.92 8.02 -9.59
N GLU A 98 17.59 8.18 -9.70
CA GLU A 98 16.84 9.03 -8.76
C GLU A 98 16.82 8.45 -7.34
N LEU A 99 16.80 7.12 -7.20
CA LEU A 99 16.85 6.46 -5.90
C LEU A 99 18.20 6.68 -5.18
N GLU A 100 19.29 6.90 -5.90
CA GLU A 100 20.61 7.21 -5.31
C GLU A 100 20.63 8.55 -4.55
N MET A 101 19.64 9.43 -4.77
CA MET A 101 19.49 10.69 -4.05
C MET A 101 18.72 10.55 -2.73
N LEU A 102 18.13 9.38 -2.47
CA LEU A 102 17.38 9.08 -1.25
C LEU A 102 18.31 8.54 -0.17
N ASP A 103 17.74 8.21 0.99
CA ASP A 103 18.46 7.54 2.06
C ASP A 103 18.85 6.11 1.65
N VAL A 104 20.16 5.91 1.45
CA VAL A 104 20.79 4.64 1.07
C VAL A 104 21.85 4.24 2.10
N ASP A 105 22.20 2.96 2.16
CA ASP A 105 23.32 2.48 2.99
C ASP A 105 24.69 2.83 2.38
N ASP A 106 25.76 2.42 3.06
CA ASP A 106 27.14 2.66 2.61
C ASP A 106 27.48 1.98 1.27
N ASP A 107 26.68 1.01 0.83
CA ASP A 107 26.80 0.30 -0.45
C ASP A 107 25.82 0.84 -1.52
N GLY A 108 25.07 1.92 -1.22
CA GLY A 108 24.12 2.53 -2.14
C GLY A 108 22.75 1.83 -2.23
N ARG A 109 22.44 0.93 -1.29
CA ARG A 109 21.16 0.18 -1.26
C ARG A 109 20.09 0.96 -0.54
N LEU A 110 18.87 0.96 -1.09
CA LEU A 110 17.75 1.73 -0.56
C LEU A 110 17.35 1.24 0.84
N THR A 111 17.39 2.13 1.83
CA THR A 111 16.95 1.82 3.20
C THR A 111 15.43 1.93 3.32
N CYS A 112 14.86 1.46 4.44
CA CYS A 112 13.44 1.71 4.72
C CYS A 112 13.11 3.20 4.74
N LYS A 113 14.00 4.04 5.28
CA LYS A 113 13.82 5.49 5.30
C LYS A 113 13.80 6.07 3.89
N GLY A 114 14.70 5.62 3.01
CA GLY A 114 14.72 6.04 1.61
C GLY A 114 13.45 5.61 0.88
N PHE A 115 12.96 4.41 1.16
CA PHE A 115 11.69 3.93 0.63
C PHE A 115 10.50 4.79 1.07
N ILE A 116 10.43 5.21 2.34
CA ILE A 116 9.40 6.15 2.80
C ILE A 116 9.55 7.52 2.12
N GLN A 117 10.78 8.03 1.94
CA GLN A 117 11.02 9.28 1.22
C GLN A 117 10.56 9.24 -0.24
N LEU A 118 10.78 8.11 -0.93
CA LEU A 118 10.26 7.89 -2.28
C LEU A 118 8.74 8.08 -2.31
N TYR A 119 8.03 7.42 -1.41
CA TYR A 119 6.57 7.51 -1.34
C TYR A 119 6.08 8.86 -0.84
N GLN A 120 6.83 9.56 0.02
CA GLN A 120 6.52 10.94 0.40
C GLN A 120 6.49 11.83 -0.84
N LEU A 121 7.57 11.82 -1.64
CA LEU A 121 7.66 12.61 -2.87
C LEU A 121 6.58 12.23 -3.87
N GLN A 122 6.33 10.93 -4.08
CA GLN A 122 5.26 10.47 -4.97
C GLN A 122 3.89 10.99 -4.52
N THR A 123 3.57 10.85 -3.23
CA THR A 123 2.25 11.19 -2.68
C THR A 123 2.00 12.70 -2.67
N GLU A 124 3.04 13.53 -2.45
CA GLU A 124 2.94 14.99 -2.57
C GLU A 124 2.60 15.45 -4.00
N ASN A 125 3.03 14.70 -5.01
CA ASN A 125 2.79 15.02 -6.41
C ASN A 125 1.47 14.44 -6.93
N ASP A 126 1.22 13.16 -6.65
CA ASP A 126 0.03 12.41 -7.07
C ASP A 126 -0.22 11.21 -6.13
N ASP A 127 -1.14 11.39 -5.17
CA ASP A 127 -1.49 10.36 -4.19
C ASP A 127 -2.18 9.14 -4.81
N ASP A 128 -2.80 9.29 -6.00
CA ASP A 128 -3.44 8.18 -6.71
C ASP A 128 -2.40 7.13 -7.15
N GLU A 129 -1.16 7.51 -7.47
CA GLU A 129 -0.09 6.54 -7.76
C GLU A 129 0.26 5.71 -6.53
N THR A 130 0.41 6.34 -5.35
CA THR A 130 0.64 5.63 -4.10
C THR A 130 -0.52 4.68 -3.75
N TRP A 131 -1.76 5.10 -4.01
CA TRP A 131 -2.93 4.25 -3.82
C TRP A 131 -2.96 3.03 -4.75
N LYS A 132 -2.48 3.15 -5.99
CA LYS A 132 -2.37 1.99 -6.90
C LYS A 132 -1.41 0.96 -6.34
N ASP A 133 -0.25 1.40 -5.84
CA ASP A 133 0.76 0.51 -5.26
C ASP A 133 0.23 -0.19 -4.01
N LEU A 134 -0.33 0.57 -3.07
CA LEU A 134 -0.95 0.04 -1.85
C LEU A 134 -2.03 -1.01 -2.18
N THR A 135 -2.88 -0.71 -3.16
CA THR A 135 -3.92 -1.65 -3.61
C THR A 135 -3.32 -2.92 -4.20
N LYS A 136 -2.25 -2.80 -4.99
CA LYS A 136 -1.54 -3.92 -5.60
C LYS A 136 -0.88 -4.83 -4.56
N HIS A 137 -0.44 -4.22 -3.46
CA HIS A 137 0.08 -4.93 -2.28
C HIS A 137 -1.00 -5.41 -1.31
N GLY A 138 -2.28 -5.23 -1.64
CA GLY A 138 -3.41 -5.86 -0.95
C GLY A 138 -4.12 -4.99 0.08
N PHE A 139 -3.76 -3.70 0.20
CA PHE A 139 -4.46 -2.77 1.06
C PHE A 139 -5.80 -2.33 0.45
N ASP A 140 -6.78 -2.08 1.30
CA ASP A 140 -8.02 -1.42 0.92
C ASP A 140 -7.94 0.11 1.11
N GLY A 141 -9.02 0.83 0.77
CA GLY A 141 -9.08 2.29 0.92
C GLY A 141 -9.01 2.77 2.38
N GLN A 142 -8.99 1.87 3.35
CA GLN A 142 -8.79 2.18 4.77
C GLN A 142 -7.41 1.72 5.24
N LEU A 143 -6.47 1.39 4.34
CA LEU A 143 -5.16 0.81 4.66
C LEU A 143 -5.27 -0.45 5.53
N GLN A 144 -6.30 -1.26 5.30
CA GLN A 144 -6.40 -2.60 5.88
C GLN A 144 -5.95 -3.63 4.85
N LEU A 145 -4.99 -4.47 5.24
CA LEU A 145 -4.53 -5.56 4.39
C LEU A 145 -5.65 -6.61 4.27
N LYS A 146 -6.17 -6.81 3.06
CA LYS A 146 -7.19 -7.82 2.78
C LYS A 146 -6.58 -9.19 3.00
N LYS A 147 -7.27 -10.06 3.75
CA LYS A 147 -6.93 -11.48 3.78
C LYS A 147 -7.05 -11.98 2.35
N VAL A 148 -5.92 -12.29 1.72
CA VAL A 148 -5.93 -12.88 0.38
C VAL A 148 -6.57 -14.25 0.55
N ASP A 149 -7.82 -14.40 0.13
CA ASP A 149 -8.44 -15.71 -0.01
C ASP A 149 -7.54 -16.52 -0.97
N PRO A 150 -6.94 -17.63 -0.52
CA PRO A 150 -6.15 -18.46 -1.41
C PRO A 150 -7.10 -18.97 -2.49
N LYS A 151 -6.99 -18.41 -3.70
CA LYS A 151 -7.76 -18.90 -4.85
C LYS A 151 -7.52 -20.40 -4.97
N LYS A 152 -8.60 -21.13 -4.70
CA LYS A 152 -8.72 -22.59 -4.72
C LYS A 152 -8.50 -23.16 -6.11
#